data_AF-A0A1Y3ASQ4-F1
#
_entry.id   AF-A0A1Y3ASQ4-F1
#
_cell.length_a   1.000
_cell.length_b   1.000
_cell.length_c   1.000
_cell.angle_alpha   90.00
_cell.angle_beta   90.00
_cell.angle_gamma   90.00
#
_symmetry.space_group_name_H-M   'P 1'
#
loop_
_entity.id
_entity.type
_entity.pdbx_description
1 polymer ?
#
loop_
_entity_poly.entity_id
_entity_poly.type
_entity_poly.pdbx_seq_one_letter_code
_entity_poly.pdbx_strand_id
1 'polypeptide(L)'
;MCKSFFLHSTFALQFEFYFFDETTCADYMKEHFPTLQKEYEKWDVFISYRPEKPNILLFNFLTFRKYFVRLIQTMINFQMQLEFYQIGKVLPNFMSTLQVPISHRDRNLINSKYLESIENETGTKIKSIRYHDCQHYPFENVIINGMDILSVIQARWLITTRFEYELKFPVTTSDLSMLVKCISSLNYDRSLIEVTISPCVSNPSLDKKILSIKTNEKHIDKIFSIHKQLFDSMMINGIIPRSEPNY
;
A
#
# COMPACT_ATOMS: atom_id res chain seq x y z
N MET A 1 17.82 -13.79 -5.76
CA MET A 1 16.50 -13.94 -6.41
C MET A 1 15.39 -13.24 -5.60
N CYS A 2 15.45 -11.92 -5.35
CA CYS A 2 14.35 -11.15 -4.70
C CYS A 2 14.28 -9.70 -5.22
N LYS A 3 14.50 -9.47 -6.52
CA LYS A 3 14.56 -8.12 -7.10
C LYS A 3 13.18 -7.55 -7.54
N SER A 4 12.09 -8.30 -7.34
CA SER A 4 10.84 -8.00 -8.06
C SER A 4 9.55 -8.16 -7.24
N PHE A 5 9.64 -8.49 -5.95
CA PHE A 5 8.46 -8.78 -5.11
C PHE A 5 7.86 -7.56 -4.40
N PHE A 6 8.43 -6.37 -4.61
CA PHE A 6 8.06 -5.20 -3.84
C PHE A 6 6.84 -4.49 -4.48
N LEU A 7 5.74 -4.48 -3.73
CA LEU A 7 4.39 -3.98 -4.07
C LEU A 7 3.59 -4.85 -5.05
N HIS A 8 3.23 -6.08 -4.63
CA HIS A 8 2.04 -6.69 -5.24
C HIS A 8 0.82 -5.82 -4.95
N SER A 9 0.13 -5.56 -6.05
CA SER A 9 -0.88 -4.53 -6.17
C SER A 9 -2.15 -5.23 -6.59
N THR A 10 -3.02 -5.49 -5.63
CA THR A 10 -4.26 -6.22 -5.88
C THR A 10 -5.42 -5.25 -5.86
N PHE A 11 -6.35 -5.39 -6.81
CA PHE A 11 -7.60 -4.67 -6.80
C PHE A 11 -8.74 -5.68 -6.62
N ALA A 12 -9.76 -5.29 -5.87
CA ALA A 12 -10.98 -6.07 -5.73
C ALA A 12 -12.17 -5.13 -5.91
N LEU A 13 -13.21 -5.62 -6.57
CA LEU A 13 -14.49 -4.95 -6.64
C LEU A 13 -15.51 -5.82 -5.95
N GLN A 14 -16.08 -5.30 -4.87
CA GLN A 14 -17.22 -5.89 -4.23
C GLN A 14 -18.46 -5.19 -4.78
N PHE A 15 -19.44 -5.96 -5.23
CA PHE A 15 -20.78 -5.45 -5.48
C PHE A 15 -21.72 -6.04 -4.44
N GLU A 16 -22.43 -5.14 -3.75
CA GLU A 16 -23.57 -5.54 -2.96
C GLU A 16 -24.81 -5.34 -3.83
N PHE A 17 -25.48 -6.45 -4.12
CA PHE A 17 -26.75 -6.46 -4.83
C PHE A 17 -27.89 -6.50 -3.83
N TYR A 18 -28.95 -5.76 -4.13
CA TYR A 18 -30.19 -5.85 -3.39
C TYR A 18 -31.26 -6.30 -4.37
N PHE A 19 -31.49 -7.61 -4.45
CA PHE A 19 -32.57 -8.18 -5.25
C PHE A 19 -33.92 -7.83 -4.63
N PHE A 20 -34.93 -7.67 -5.49
CA PHE A 20 -36.32 -7.51 -5.07
C PHE A 20 -37.06 -8.86 -4.92
N ASP A 21 -36.46 -9.97 -5.38
CA ASP A 21 -36.99 -11.34 -5.27
C ASP A 21 -36.01 -12.31 -4.57
N GLU A 22 -36.43 -13.56 -4.34
CA GLU A 22 -35.66 -14.59 -3.63
C GLU A 22 -34.52 -15.22 -4.46
N THR A 23 -34.24 -14.73 -5.67
CA THR A 23 -33.21 -15.30 -6.56
C THR A 23 -31.81 -14.98 -6.02
N THR A 24 -30.93 -15.98 -5.91
CA THR A 24 -29.56 -15.73 -5.44
C THR A 24 -28.69 -15.09 -6.52
N CYS A 25 -27.70 -14.29 -6.14
CA CYS A 25 -26.70 -13.72 -7.07
C CYS A 25 -26.00 -14.81 -7.91
N ALA A 26 -25.82 -16.01 -7.33
CA ALA A 26 -25.12 -17.11 -7.98
C ALA A 26 -25.93 -17.71 -9.12
N ASP A 27 -27.22 -17.89 -8.93
CA ASP A 27 -28.11 -18.48 -9.94
C ASP A 27 -28.33 -17.50 -11.08
N TYR A 28 -28.57 -16.23 -10.76
CA TYR A 28 -28.72 -15.17 -11.75
C TYR A 28 -27.48 -15.01 -12.67
N MET A 29 -26.27 -15.05 -12.09
CA MET A 29 -25.03 -14.95 -12.88
C MET A 29 -24.82 -16.16 -13.80
N LYS A 30 -25.17 -17.37 -13.35
CA LYS A 30 -25.05 -18.59 -14.14
C LYS A 30 -26.04 -18.63 -15.29
N GLU A 31 -27.26 -18.15 -15.04
CA GLU A 31 -28.35 -18.16 -16.04
C GLU A 31 -28.12 -17.10 -17.12
N HIS A 32 -27.69 -15.90 -16.74
CA HIS A 32 -27.66 -14.76 -17.67
C HIS A 32 -26.27 -14.40 -18.19
N PHE A 33 -25.18 -14.81 -17.53
CA PHE A 33 -23.82 -14.42 -17.90
C PHE A 33 -22.78 -15.58 -17.96
N PRO A 34 -23.10 -16.75 -18.56
CA PRO A 34 -22.21 -17.92 -18.57
C PRO A 34 -20.91 -17.71 -19.38
N THR A 35 -20.93 -16.85 -20.40
CA THR A 35 -19.76 -16.53 -21.22
C THR A 35 -18.78 -15.59 -20.51
N LEU A 36 -19.29 -14.66 -19.72
CA LEU A 36 -18.50 -13.73 -18.92
C LEU A 36 -17.67 -14.46 -17.86
N GLN A 37 -18.21 -15.50 -17.23
CA GLN A 37 -17.46 -16.30 -16.26
C GLN A 37 -16.21 -16.96 -16.88
N LYS A 38 -16.35 -17.52 -18.10
CA LYS A 38 -15.22 -18.11 -18.85
C LYS A 38 -14.23 -17.07 -19.39
N GLU A 39 -14.67 -15.84 -19.64
CA GLU A 39 -13.76 -14.73 -20.00
C GLU A 39 -12.97 -14.23 -18.80
N TYR A 40 -13.61 -14.12 -17.64
CA TYR A 40 -13.00 -13.64 -16.40
C TYR A 40 -11.94 -14.59 -15.84
N GLU A 41 -12.14 -15.90 -15.94
CA GLU A 41 -11.11 -16.88 -15.57
C GLU A 41 -9.82 -16.73 -16.38
N LYS A 42 -9.91 -16.26 -17.64
CA LYS A 42 -8.73 -16.00 -18.47
C LYS A 42 -7.96 -14.73 -18.06
N TRP A 43 -8.57 -13.89 -17.23
CA TRP A 43 -8.05 -12.58 -16.83
C TRP A 43 -7.67 -12.53 -15.34
N ASP A 44 -7.46 -13.69 -14.70
CA ASP A 44 -7.14 -13.84 -13.27
C ASP A 44 -8.18 -13.16 -12.36
N VAL A 45 -9.45 -13.19 -12.79
CA VAL A 45 -10.59 -12.68 -12.05
C VAL A 45 -11.30 -13.82 -11.36
N PHE A 46 -11.38 -13.75 -10.04
CA PHE A 46 -12.07 -14.73 -9.21
C PHE A 46 -13.39 -14.14 -8.74
N ILE A 47 -14.48 -14.69 -9.26
CA ILE A 47 -15.82 -14.40 -8.74
C ILE A 47 -16.04 -15.30 -7.54
N SER A 48 -16.25 -14.72 -6.37
CA SER A 48 -16.60 -15.46 -5.16
C SER A 48 -17.96 -15.02 -4.62
N TYR A 49 -18.67 -16.01 -4.09
CA TYR A 49 -19.98 -15.85 -3.49
C TYR A 49 -19.83 -16.07 -1.98
N ARG A 50 -20.51 -15.26 -1.16
CA ARG A 50 -20.59 -15.50 0.28
C ARG A 50 -21.90 -16.23 0.58
N PRO A 51 -21.87 -17.52 0.98
CA PRO A 51 -23.09 -18.27 1.30
C PRO A 51 -23.95 -17.58 2.37
N GLU A 52 -23.28 -16.92 3.33
CA GLU A 52 -23.90 -16.18 4.43
C GLU A 52 -24.54 -14.85 4.00
N LYS A 53 -24.22 -14.35 2.80
CA LYS A 53 -24.74 -13.12 2.22
C LYS A 53 -25.04 -13.36 0.74
N PRO A 54 -26.13 -14.06 0.41
CA PRO A 54 -26.43 -14.56 -0.94
C PRO A 54 -26.66 -13.44 -1.97
N ASN A 55 -26.80 -12.20 -1.51
CA ASN A 55 -27.00 -11.01 -2.33
C ASN A 55 -25.71 -10.21 -2.53
N ILE A 56 -24.56 -10.69 -2.02
CA ILE A 56 -23.25 -10.05 -2.25
C ILE A 56 -22.45 -10.89 -3.23
N LEU A 57 -21.93 -10.22 -4.25
CA LEU A 57 -21.05 -10.83 -5.22
C LEU A 57 -19.71 -10.10 -5.24
N LEU A 58 -18.65 -10.87 -5.05
CA LEU A 58 -17.28 -10.36 -4.93
C LEU A 58 -16.52 -10.71 -6.19
N PHE A 59 -16.04 -9.71 -6.89
CA PHE A 59 -15.03 -9.90 -7.92
C PHE A 59 -13.66 -9.54 -7.34
N ASN A 60 -12.82 -10.55 -7.14
CA ASN A 60 -11.44 -10.35 -6.74
C ASN A 60 -10.55 -10.39 -7.99
N PHE A 61 -9.78 -9.34 -8.22
CA PHE A 61 -8.97 -9.21 -9.43
C PHE A 61 -7.48 -9.27 -9.06
N LEU A 62 -6.82 -10.36 -9.42
CA LEU A 62 -5.36 -10.49 -9.26
C LEU A 62 -4.64 -9.91 -10.49
N THR A 63 -4.95 -8.68 -10.91
CA THR A 63 -4.42 -8.13 -12.19
C THR A 63 -3.37 -7.05 -12.00
N PHE A 64 -2.30 -7.13 -12.80
CA PHE A 64 -1.36 -6.04 -13.04
C PHE A 64 -2.02 -4.89 -13.84
N ARG A 65 -1.52 -3.66 -13.65
CA ARG A 65 -1.95 -2.36 -14.23
C ARG A 65 -2.48 -2.37 -15.68
N LYS A 66 -2.06 -3.34 -16.53
CA LYS A 66 -2.37 -3.43 -17.97
C LYS A 66 -3.83 -3.76 -18.30
N TYR A 67 -4.54 -4.53 -17.48
CA TYR A 67 -5.94 -4.92 -17.78
C TYR A 67 -6.98 -4.12 -17.01
N PHE A 68 -6.53 -3.30 -16.07
CA PHE A 68 -7.37 -2.58 -15.12
C PHE A 68 -8.42 -1.68 -15.80
N VAL A 69 -8.04 -0.89 -16.81
CA VAL A 69 -8.97 0.04 -17.50
C VAL A 69 -10.09 -0.70 -18.24
N ARG A 70 -9.76 -1.74 -19.01
CA ARG A 70 -10.77 -2.53 -19.75
C ARG A 70 -11.73 -3.21 -18.79
N LEU A 71 -11.20 -3.72 -17.68
CA LEU A 71 -11.97 -4.42 -16.68
C LEU A 71 -12.95 -3.48 -15.95
N ILE A 72 -12.53 -2.27 -15.59
CA ILE A 72 -13.41 -1.22 -15.04
C ILE A 72 -14.54 -0.90 -16.03
N GLN A 73 -14.20 -0.73 -17.30
CA GLN A 73 -15.19 -0.45 -18.35
C GLN A 73 -16.24 -1.57 -18.43
N THR A 74 -15.81 -2.83 -18.44
CA THR A 74 -16.73 -3.99 -18.45
C THR A 74 -17.61 -4.03 -17.21
N MET A 75 -17.07 -3.66 -16.04
CA MET A 75 -17.82 -3.62 -14.78
C MET A 75 -18.84 -2.47 -14.72
N ILE A 76 -18.50 -1.29 -15.22
CA ILE A 76 -19.45 -0.18 -15.37
C ILE A 76 -20.57 -0.60 -16.33
N ASN A 77 -20.24 -1.23 -17.45
CA ASN A 77 -21.24 -1.73 -18.40
C ASN A 77 -22.16 -2.77 -17.76
N PHE A 78 -21.60 -3.68 -16.96
CA PHE A 78 -22.36 -4.68 -16.22
C PHE A 78 -23.29 -4.05 -15.17
N GLN A 79 -22.81 -3.08 -14.40
CA GLN A 79 -23.64 -2.31 -13.46
C GLN A 79 -24.79 -1.61 -14.19
N MET A 80 -24.51 -0.90 -15.28
CA MET A 80 -25.54 -0.20 -16.07
C MET A 80 -26.60 -1.18 -16.60
N GLN A 81 -26.20 -2.38 -17.04
CA GLN A 81 -27.14 -3.40 -17.50
C GLN A 81 -28.08 -3.85 -16.38
N LEU A 82 -27.56 -4.10 -15.18
CA LEU A 82 -28.37 -4.57 -14.04
C LEU A 82 -29.36 -3.51 -13.56
N GLU A 83 -28.92 -2.25 -13.53
CA GLU A 83 -29.79 -1.12 -13.21
C GLU A 83 -30.85 -0.91 -14.30
N PHE A 84 -30.47 -1.04 -15.58
CA PHE A 84 -31.40 -0.92 -16.71
C PHE A 84 -32.53 -1.96 -16.65
N TYR A 85 -32.23 -3.20 -16.25
CA TYR A 85 -33.24 -4.25 -16.11
C TYR A 85 -34.06 -4.16 -14.80
N GLN A 86 -33.79 -3.19 -13.91
CA GLN A 86 -34.49 -2.98 -12.63
C GLN A 86 -34.44 -4.19 -11.66
N ILE A 87 -33.42 -5.04 -11.80
CA ILE A 87 -33.33 -6.31 -11.04
C ILE A 87 -32.87 -6.07 -9.60
N GLY A 88 -32.26 -4.91 -9.33
CA GLY A 88 -31.85 -4.50 -8.00
C GLY A 88 -31.10 -3.18 -8.02
N LYS A 89 -30.68 -2.74 -6.83
CA LYS A 89 -29.69 -1.66 -6.70
C LYS A 89 -28.30 -2.27 -6.52
N VAL A 90 -27.32 -1.72 -7.24
CA VAL A 90 -25.92 -2.10 -7.10
C VAL A 90 -25.21 -1.05 -6.26
N LEU A 91 -24.61 -1.47 -5.14
CA LEU A 91 -23.70 -0.63 -4.38
C LEU A 91 -22.27 -1.15 -4.60
N PRO A 92 -21.49 -0.53 -5.50
CA PRO A 92 -20.10 -0.90 -5.70
C PRO A 92 -19.28 -0.43 -4.50
N ASN A 93 -18.44 -1.33 -3.98
CA ASN A 93 -17.39 -1.03 -3.04
C ASN A 93 -16.06 -1.46 -3.66
N PHE A 94 -15.27 -0.48 -4.09
CA PHE A 94 -13.96 -0.68 -4.66
C PHE A 94 -12.94 -0.84 -3.54
N MET A 95 -12.17 -1.92 -3.59
CA MET A 95 -11.08 -2.18 -2.67
C MET A 95 -9.76 -2.26 -3.43
N SER A 96 -8.72 -1.68 -2.86
CA SER A 96 -7.36 -1.78 -3.37
C SER A 96 -6.43 -2.15 -2.24
N THR A 97 -5.58 -3.15 -2.44
CA THR A 97 -4.59 -3.59 -1.45
C THR A 97 -3.19 -3.27 -1.96
N LEU A 98 -2.40 -2.64 -1.11
CA LEU A 98 -0.99 -2.34 -1.29
C LEU A 98 -0.19 -3.14 -0.26
N GLN A 99 0.71 -4.00 -0.74
CA GLN A 99 1.69 -4.65 0.13
C GLN A 99 2.91 -3.74 0.31
N VAL A 100 3.11 -3.24 1.52
CA VAL A 100 4.18 -2.30 1.87
C VAL A 100 5.19 -3.03 2.74
N PRO A 101 6.48 -3.08 2.37
CA PRO A 101 7.47 -3.78 3.18
C PRO A 101 7.61 -3.10 4.55
N ILE A 102 7.73 -3.89 5.61
CA ILE A 102 8.01 -3.39 6.96
C ILE A 102 9.49 -3.67 7.26
N SER A 103 10.17 -2.73 7.93
CA SER A 103 11.49 -3.04 8.49
C SER A 103 11.34 -3.93 9.73
N HIS A 104 12.26 -4.88 9.98
CA HIS A 104 12.24 -5.79 11.14
C HIS A 104 12.06 -5.13 12.53
N ARG A 105 12.11 -3.80 12.64
CA ARG A 105 11.95 -3.02 13.88
C ARG A 105 10.60 -2.30 13.99
N ASP A 106 9.53 -2.85 13.41
CA ASP A 106 8.14 -2.34 13.50
C ASP A 106 7.92 -0.91 12.97
N ARG A 107 8.84 -0.38 12.16
CA ARG A 107 8.71 0.98 11.61
C ARG A 107 7.87 0.96 10.34
N ASN A 108 6.78 1.72 10.38
CA ASN A 108 5.96 1.97 9.19
C ASN A 108 6.74 2.82 8.19
N LEU A 109 6.70 2.42 6.92
CA LEU A 109 7.15 3.26 5.81
C LEU A 109 6.11 4.30 5.40
N ILE A 110 4.89 4.18 5.94
CA ILE A 110 3.80 5.13 5.71
C ILE A 110 3.30 5.65 7.06
N ASN A 111 3.29 6.97 7.20
CA ASN A 111 2.82 7.63 8.40
C ASN A 111 1.29 7.50 8.52
N SER A 112 0.77 7.14 9.69
CA SER A 112 -0.68 7.02 9.91
C SER A 112 -1.41 8.35 9.73
N LYS A 113 -0.81 9.48 10.12
CA LYS A 113 -1.36 10.83 9.86
C LYS A 113 -1.43 11.15 8.37
N TYR A 114 -0.49 10.61 7.60
CA TYR A 114 -0.51 10.75 6.15
C TYR A 114 -1.64 9.94 5.52
N LEU A 115 -1.87 8.71 6.00
CA LEU A 115 -3.02 7.90 5.57
C LEU A 115 -4.35 8.61 5.88
N GLU A 116 -4.51 9.13 7.10
CA GLU A 116 -5.72 9.89 7.51
C GLU A 116 -5.93 11.15 6.64
N SER A 117 -4.87 11.85 6.28
CA SER A 117 -4.94 12.98 5.34
C SER A 117 -5.46 12.55 3.97
N ILE A 118 -5.02 11.38 3.47
CA ILE A 118 -5.48 10.84 2.18
C ILE A 118 -6.93 10.38 2.25
N GLU A 119 -7.36 9.76 3.35
CA GLU A 119 -8.77 9.41 3.58
C GLU A 119 -9.67 10.64 3.43
N ASN A 120 -9.30 11.73 4.10
CA ASN A 120 -10.04 12.99 4.04
C ASN A 120 -10.02 13.64 2.65
N GLU A 121 -8.87 13.62 1.96
CA GLU A 121 -8.73 14.22 0.62
C GLU A 121 -9.53 13.46 -0.44
N THR A 122 -9.60 12.14 -0.34
CA THR A 122 -10.16 11.28 -1.39
C THR A 122 -11.55 10.73 -1.09
N GLY A 123 -12.03 10.90 0.15
CA GLY A 123 -13.29 10.30 0.61
C GLY A 123 -13.22 8.77 0.72
N THR A 124 -12.02 8.21 0.85
CA THR A 124 -11.81 6.76 0.99
C THR A 124 -11.65 6.36 2.46
N LYS A 125 -11.78 5.07 2.75
CA LYS A 125 -11.44 4.46 4.05
C LYS A 125 -10.21 3.58 3.89
N ILE A 126 -9.15 3.88 4.63
CA ILE A 126 -7.86 3.22 4.56
C ILE A 126 -7.61 2.49 5.88
N LYS A 127 -7.31 1.19 5.78
CA LYS A 127 -6.90 0.36 6.91
C LYS A 127 -5.52 -0.21 6.67
N SER A 128 -4.69 -0.20 7.70
CA SER A 128 -3.40 -0.90 7.70
C SER A 128 -3.50 -2.15 8.56
N ILE A 129 -3.12 -3.30 8.00
CA ILE A 129 -3.08 -4.58 8.69
C ILE A 129 -1.70 -5.20 8.52
N ARG A 130 -1.03 -5.50 9.63
CA ARG A 130 0.26 -6.18 9.63
C ARG A 130 0.07 -7.68 9.73
N TYR A 131 0.78 -8.43 8.90
CA TYR A 131 0.85 -9.88 9.00
C TYR A 131 2.24 -10.25 9.52
N HIS A 132 2.30 -10.70 10.78
CA HIS A 132 3.54 -11.07 11.45
C HIS A 132 4.00 -12.50 11.13
N ASP A 133 3.17 -13.28 10.42
CA ASP A 133 3.39 -14.73 10.26
C ASP A 133 4.34 -15.09 9.11
N CYS A 134 4.75 -14.13 8.27
CA CYS A 134 5.76 -14.38 7.23
C CYS A 134 7.16 -14.01 7.75
N GLN A 135 7.82 -14.97 8.42
CA GLN A 135 9.16 -14.77 9.00
C GLN A 135 10.23 -14.35 7.98
N HIS A 136 10.02 -14.67 6.69
CA HIS A 136 11.00 -14.36 5.64
C HIS A 136 10.84 -12.95 5.06
N TYR A 137 9.64 -12.36 5.10
CA TYR A 137 9.36 -11.04 4.52
C TYR A 137 8.18 -10.36 5.24
N PRO A 138 8.43 -9.52 6.27
CA PRO A 138 7.36 -8.79 6.95
C PRO A 138 6.81 -7.69 6.03
N PHE A 139 5.48 -7.66 5.85
CA PHE A 139 4.78 -6.63 5.09
C PHE A 139 3.48 -6.19 5.78
N GLU A 140 3.08 -4.96 5.46
CA GLU A 140 1.86 -4.29 5.86
C GLU A 140 0.92 -4.27 4.66
N ASN A 141 -0.31 -4.74 4.85
CA ASN A 141 -1.36 -4.58 3.86
C ASN A 141 -2.11 -3.27 4.14
N VAL A 142 -1.92 -2.29 3.25
CA VAL A 142 -2.73 -1.07 3.23
C VAL A 142 -3.93 -1.33 2.32
N ILE A 143 -5.11 -1.37 2.93
CA ILE A 143 -6.40 -1.67 2.29
C ILE A 143 -7.17 -0.36 2.16
N ILE A 144 -7.45 0.04 0.93
CA ILE A 144 -8.17 1.26 0.57
C ILE A 144 -9.56 0.83 0.10
N ASN A 145 -10.62 1.36 0.69
CA ASN A 145 -12.00 1.12 0.30
C ASN A 145 -12.67 2.43 -0.10
N GLY A 146 -13.56 2.39 -1.10
CA GLY A 146 -14.33 3.54 -1.53
C GLY A 146 -15.51 3.16 -2.41
N MET A 147 -16.52 4.04 -2.45
CA MET A 147 -17.69 3.86 -3.33
C MET A 147 -17.41 4.28 -4.78
N ASP A 148 -16.36 5.08 -4.99
CA ASP A 148 -15.90 5.53 -6.31
C ASP A 148 -14.50 5.00 -6.59
N ILE A 149 -14.33 4.45 -7.79
CA ILE A 149 -13.06 3.89 -8.21
C ILE A 149 -11.99 4.94 -8.44
N LEU A 150 -12.36 6.14 -8.92
CA LEU A 150 -11.40 7.21 -9.14
C LEU A 150 -10.81 7.69 -7.80
N SER A 151 -11.65 7.85 -6.77
CA SER A 151 -11.21 8.07 -5.39
C SER A 151 -10.23 7.00 -4.90
N VAL A 152 -10.51 5.70 -5.12
CA VAL A 152 -9.62 4.61 -4.70
C VAL A 152 -8.29 4.62 -5.47
N ILE A 153 -8.32 4.91 -6.78
CA ILE A 153 -7.11 5.04 -7.61
C ILE A 153 -6.28 6.24 -7.17
N GLN A 154 -6.92 7.39 -6.91
CA GLN A 154 -6.26 8.60 -6.44
C GLN A 154 -5.61 8.38 -5.08
N ALA A 155 -6.34 7.79 -4.12
CA ALA A 155 -5.82 7.46 -2.80
C ALA A 155 -4.60 6.54 -2.92
N ARG A 156 -4.70 5.51 -3.75
CA ARG A 156 -3.58 4.59 -4.02
C ARG A 156 -2.38 5.34 -4.61
N TRP A 157 -2.60 6.19 -5.59
CA TRP A 157 -1.55 6.97 -6.24
C TRP A 157 -0.83 7.84 -5.21
N LEU A 158 -1.56 8.60 -4.40
CA LEU A 158 -1.02 9.42 -3.32
C LEU A 158 -0.16 8.58 -2.36
N ILE A 159 -0.68 7.45 -1.87
CA ILE A 159 0.09 6.54 -0.99
C ILE A 159 1.40 6.09 -1.65
N THR A 160 1.37 5.70 -2.92
CA THR A 160 2.56 5.21 -3.64
C THR A 160 3.57 6.30 -4.01
N THR A 161 3.18 7.58 -3.96
CA THR A 161 4.08 8.70 -4.27
C THR A 161 5.00 9.08 -3.11
N ARG A 162 4.67 8.67 -1.88
CA ARG A 162 5.45 9.06 -0.69
C ARG A 162 5.57 7.92 0.32
N PHE A 163 6.76 7.36 0.37
CA PHE A 163 7.25 6.51 1.45
C PHE A 163 8.26 7.29 2.28
N GLU A 164 8.21 7.11 3.60
CA GLU A 164 9.06 7.82 4.55
C GLU A 164 9.60 6.84 5.60
N TYR A 165 10.93 6.71 5.64
CA TYR A 165 11.62 5.86 6.61
C TYR A 165 12.38 6.71 7.62
N GLU A 166 12.00 6.60 8.90
CA GLU A 166 12.61 7.36 9.98
C GLU A 166 13.62 6.54 10.78
N LEU A 167 14.80 7.10 10.98
CA LEU A 167 15.89 6.63 11.84
C LEU A 167 16.09 7.53 13.05
N LYS A 168 15.81 7.00 14.25
CA LYS A 168 16.14 7.67 15.52
C LYS A 168 17.53 7.24 15.98
N PHE A 169 18.41 8.19 16.23
CA PHE A 169 19.74 7.94 16.80
C PHE A 169 20.12 9.03 17.81
N PRO A 170 20.92 8.68 18.84
CA PRO A 170 21.55 9.68 19.70
C PRO A 170 22.67 10.36 18.92
N VAL A 171 22.60 11.67 18.75
CA VAL A 171 23.64 12.46 18.08
C VAL A 171 23.84 13.73 18.88
N THR A 172 25.06 13.90 19.41
CA THR A 172 25.44 15.12 20.11
C THR A 172 25.51 16.29 19.11
N THR A 173 25.44 17.52 19.62
CA THR A 173 25.56 18.73 18.79
C THR A 173 26.90 18.79 18.05
N SER A 174 27.98 18.24 18.61
CA SER A 174 29.30 18.15 17.96
C SER A 174 29.31 17.20 16.76
N ASP A 175 28.54 16.10 16.81
CA ASP A 175 28.53 15.06 15.78
C ASP A 175 27.64 15.41 14.58
N LEU A 176 26.82 16.45 14.68
CA LEU A 176 25.91 16.89 13.62
C LEU A 176 26.66 17.21 12.32
N SER A 177 27.83 17.86 12.43
CA SER A 177 28.65 18.21 11.28
C SER A 177 29.18 16.97 10.54
N MET A 178 29.55 15.91 11.29
CA MET A 178 29.99 14.65 10.71
C MET A 178 28.82 13.86 10.12
N LEU A 179 27.65 13.88 10.74
CA LEU A 179 26.44 13.27 10.18
C LEU A 179 26.07 13.88 8.83
N VAL A 180 26.10 15.21 8.71
CA VAL A 180 25.86 15.90 7.44
C VAL A 180 26.88 15.48 6.37
N LYS A 181 28.16 15.30 6.74
CA LYS A 181 29.19 14.76 5.83
C LYS A 181 28.88 13.33 5.41
N CYS A 182 28.45 12.47 6.34
CA CYS A 182 28.07 11.09 6.04
C CYS A 182 26.90 11.01 5.05
N ILE A 183 25.88 11.87 5.20
CA ILE A 183 24.76 11.95 4.25
C ILE A 183 25.23 12.48 2.90
N SER A 184 26.08 13.52 2.91
CA SER A 184 26.57 14.16 1.69
C SER A 184 27.43 13.22 0.83
N SER A 185 28.09 12.23 1.43
CA SER A 185 28.91 11.24 0.74
C SER A 185 28.12 10.04 0.20
N LEU A 186 26.83 9.90 0.55
CA LEU A 186 26.00 8.82 0.01
C LEU A 186 25.77 9.01 -1.49
N ASN A 187 25.92 7.92 -2.24
CA ASN A 187 25.72 7.92 -3.68
C ASN A 187 24.26 7.57 -4.01
N TYR A 188 23.39 8.59 -4.02
CA TYR A 188 21.99 8.45 -4.41
C TYR A 188 21.51 9.66 -5.22
N ASP A 189 20.44 9.45 -6.00
CA ASP A 189 19.82 10.51 -6.79
C ASP A 189 18.96 11.43 -5.90
N ARG A 190 19.49 12.63 -5.61
CA ARG A 190 18.86 13.63 -4.74
C ARG A 190 17.59 14.24 -5.35
N SER A 191 17.33 14.06 -6.65
CA SER A 191 16.08 14.49 -7.27
C SER A 191 14.92 13.52 -7.00
N LEU A 192 15.24 12.29 -6.56
CA LEU A 192 14.27 11.20 -6.38
C LEU A 192 14.17 10.71 -4.93
N ILE A 193 15.19 10.99 -4.12
CA ILE A 193 15.27 10.58 -2.72
C ILE A 193 15.67 11.80 -1.87
N GLU A 194 14.84 12.10 -0.88
CA GLU A 194 15.07 13.20 0.06
C GLU A 194 15.60 12.61 1.37
N VAL A 195 16.68 13.18 1.92
CA VAL A 195 17.22 12.79 3.23
C VAL A 195 17.27 14.03 4.11
N THR A 196 16.55 14.01 5.23
CA THR A 196 16.43 15.15 6.14
C THR A 196 16.78 14.76 7.57
N ILE A 197 17.23 15.73 8.37
CA ILE A 197 17.48 15.57 9.81
C ILE A 197 16.57 16.57 10.54
N SER A 198 15.82 16.09 11.52
CA SER A 198 14.96 16.90 12.38
C SER A 198 15.22 16.58 13.87
N PRO A 199 14.93 17.53 14.79
CA PRO A 199 15.00 17.26 16.22
C PRO A 199 13.94 16.23 16.64
N CYS A 200 14.28 15.35 17.59
CA CYS A 200 13.31 14.40 18.14
C CYS A 200 12.38 15.10 19.15
N VAL A 201 11.18 15.48 18.71
CA VAL A 201 10.21 16.24 19.53
C VAL A 201 9.68 15.42 20.72
N SER A 202 9.71 14.10 20.65
CA SER A 202 9.12 13.21 21.66
C SER A 202 9.89 13.15 22.99
N ASN A 203 11.15 13.61 23.05
CA ASN A 203 11.90 13.63 24.31
C ASN A 203 13.02 14.69 24.30
N PRO A 204 12.73 15.94 24.70
CA PRO A 204 13.67 17.06 24.61
C PRO A 204 14.94 16.92 25.47
N SER A 205 14.94 16.03 26.46
CA SER A 205 16.06 15.80 27.38
C SER A 205 17.11 14.82 26.86
N LEU A 206 16.85 14.15 25.73
CA LEU A 206 17.79 13.29 25.04
C LEU A 206 18.15 13.97 23.72
N ASP A 207 19.44 14.26 23.49
CA ASP A 207 19.99 14.75 22.22
C ASP A 207 19.84 13.68 21.12
N LYS A 208 18.59 13.41 20.74
CA LYS A 208 18.20 12.47 19.70
C LYS A 208 17.77 13.26 18.48
N LYS A 209 18.25 12.82 17.33
CA LYS A 209 17.82 13.33 16.03
C LYS A 209 17.03 12.24 15.31
N ILE A 210 16.10 12.70 14.48
CA ILE A 210 15.35 11.85 13.56
C ILE A 210 15.92 12.14 12.17
N LEU A 211 16.45 11.12 11.52
CA LEU A 211 16.73 11.17 10.10
C LEU A 211 15.54 10.59 9.35
N SER A 212 15.03 11.31 8.37
CA SER A 212 13.96 10.82 7.49
C SER A 212 14.52 10.65 6.07
N ILE A 213 14.31 9.46 5.50
CA ILE A 213 14.60 9.13 4.10
C ILE A 213 13.25 8.99 3.39
N LYS A 214 12.95 9.89 2.45
CA LYS A 214 11.69 9.90 1.70
C LYS A 214 11.92 9.56 0.24
N THR A 215 11.00 8.79 -0.34
CA THR A 215 11.01 8.46 -1.77
C THR A 215 9.63 7.98 -2.25
N ASN A 216 9.54 7.43 -3.47
CA ASN A 216 8.33 6.85 -4.06
C ASN A 216 8.45 5.34 -4.32
N GLU A 217 7.38 4.71 -4.80
CA GLU A 217 7.32 3.26 -5.07
C GLU A 217 8.49 2.72 -5.90
N LYS A 218 9.03 3.50 -6.85
CA LYS A 218 10.07 3.04 -7.78
C LYS A 218 11.45 2.91 -7.12
N HIS A 219 11.62 3.47 -5.93
CA HIS A 219 12.91 3.59 -5.26
C HIS A 219 12.86 3.16 -3.80
N ILE A 220 11.78 2.49 -3.38
CA ILE A 220 11.59 2.01 -2.01
C ILE A 220 12.70 1.03 -1.60
N ASP A 221 13.20 0.22 -2.54
CA ASP A 221 14.33 -0.69 -2.35
C ASP A 221 15.63 0.04 -2.01
N LYS A 222 15.82 1.26 -2.56
CA LYS A 222 16.99 2.10 -2.29
C LYS A 222 17.03 2.62 -0.86
N ILE A 223 15.88 2.76 -0.17
CA ILE A 223 15.85 3.20 1.24
C ILE A 223 16.75 2.29 2.09
N PHE A 224 16.65 0.97 1.92
CA PHE A 224 17.42 0.02 2.73
C PHE A 224 18.91 0.05 2.40
N SER A 225 19.27 0.25 1.13
CA SER A 225 20.68 0.45 0.73
C SER A 225 21.26 1.73 1.33
N ILE A 226 20.52 2.83 1.28
CA ILE A 226 20.92 4.13 1.84
C ILE A 226 21.07 4.04 3.36
N HIS A 227 20.11 3.40 4.04
CA HIS A 227 20.20 3.14 5.47
C HIS A 227 21.47 2.37 5.81
N LYS A 228 21.75 1.26 5.11
CA LYS A 228 22.97 0.47 5.36
C LYS A 228 24.25 1.30 5.18
N GLN A 229 24.39 1.99 4.04
CA GLN A 229 25.57 2.82 3.75
C GLN A 229 25.75 3.93 4.80
N LEU A 230 24.66 4.56 5.23
CA LEU A 230 24.70 5.59 6.24
C LEU A 230 25.13 5.02 7.60
N PHE A 231 24.58 3.88 8.01
CA PHE A 231 24.92 3.23 9.26
C PHE A 231 26.40 2.81 9.28
N ASP A 232 26.89 2.21 8.19
CA ASP A 232 28.30 1.85 8.01
C ASP A 232 29.22 3.08 8.11
N SER A 233 28.84 4.17 7.43
CA SER A 233 29.58 5.44 7.48
C SER A 233 29.59 6.07 8.87
N MET A 234 28.46 6.06 9.57
CA MET A 234 28.35 6.58 10.95
C MET A 234 29.19 5.75 11.94
N MET A 235 29.29 4.43 11.76
CA MET A 235 30.18 3.57 12.55
C MET A 235 31.66 3.85 12.28
N ILE A 236 32.04 4.01 11.01
CA ILE A 236 33.44 4.34 10.62
C ILE A 236 33.87 5.68 11.22
N ASN A 237 32.97 6.68 11.21
CA ASN A 237 33.25 8.01 11.73
C ASN A 237 33.01 8.15 13.25
N GLY A 238 32.69 7.07 13.96
CA GLY A 238 32.53 7.07 15.42
C GLY A 238 31.30 7.82 15.95
N ILE A 239 30.33 8.15 15.08
CA ILE A 239 29.09 8.84 15.45
C ILE A 239 28.17 7.92 16.28
N ILE A 240 28.20 6.62 15.96
CA ILE A 240 27.49 5.59 16.71
C ILE A 240 28.49 4.51 17.16
N PRO A 241 28.31 3.95 18.37
CA PRO A 241 29.19 2.89 18.85
C PRO A 241 29.09 1.67 17.93
N ARG A 242 30.22 0.97 17.75
CA ARG A 242 30.21 -0.41 17.24
C ARG A 242 29.58 -1.31 18.30
N SER A 243 28.25 -1.37 18.35
CA SER A 243 27.58 -2.44 19.08
C SER A 243 27.67 -3.72 18.25
N GLU A 244 28.11 -4.82 18.87
CA GLU A 244 28.07 -6.16 18.27
C GLU A 244 26.65 -6.47 17.73
N PRO A 245 26.55 -7.17 16.58
CA PRO A 245 25.26 -7.47 15.98
C PRO A 245 24.55 -8.52 16.83
N ASN A 246 23.66 -8.10 17.71
CA ASN A 246 22.57 -8.98 18.14
C ASN A 246 21.50 -8.91 17.05
N TYR A 247 21.51 -9.96 16.23
CA TYR A 247 20.62 -10.29 15.12
C TYR A 247 19.14 -10.24 15.51
#